data_AF-A0A2N3WNZ2-F1
#
_entry.id   AF-A0A2N3WNZ2-F1
#
_cell.length_a   1.000
_cell.length_b   1.000
_cell.length_c   1.000
_cell.angle_alpha   90.00
_cell.angle_beta   90.00
_cell.angle_gamma   90.00
#
_symmetry.space_group_name_H-M   'P 1'
#
loop_
_entity.id
_entity.type
_entity.pdbx_description
1 polymer ?
#
loop_
_entity_poly.entity_id
_entity_poly.type
_entity_poly.pdbx_seq_one_letter_code
_entity_poly.pdbx_strand_id
1 'polypeptide(L)'
;MVSATDLVKSTSDQLAAAAKANAEQVSAAAGLLLGVIRADALVFTAGAGHSLAAVAETFYRAGGLASVYPLYHPELLPLHGAQQSTRTERRSGLAEEVLAERAPGPDDVLVVFSTSGVNPYPVELAAGARRRGAAVIAVTSRACVAAAPRRSATTLVEEGTVVLDSLVIPGDASYPASAPRTGPLSTVVNAFLWNLILAEVYDRGTAEGLDIPLWRSSNVEGGDAANAALLAKYEPRVPALR
;
A
#
# COMPACT_ATOMS: atom_id res chain seq x y z
N MET A 1 7.83 34.62 -0.23
CA MET A 1 6.41 34.37 0.11
C MET A 1 6.14 32.90 -0.13
N VAL A 2 5.55 32.20 0.84
CA VAL A 2 5.05 30.83 0.61
C VAL A 2 3.73 30.96 -0.13
N SER A 3 3.68 30.50 -1.37
CA SER A 3 2.44 30.44 -2.15
C SER A 3 1.88 29.03 -1.98
N ALA A 4 0.80 28.88 -1.20
CA ALA A 4 0.07 27.61 -1.10
C ALA A 4 -0.36 27.10 -2.50
N THR A 5 -0.58 28.02 -3.45
CA THR A 5 -0.89 27.73 -4.85
C THR A 5 0.23 26.95 -5.56
N ASP A 6 1.50 27.17 -5.22
CA ASP A 6 2.61 26.47 -5.87
C ASP A 6 2.66 25.00 -5.42
N LEU A 7 2.36 24.74 -4.15
CA LEU A 7 2.23 23.37 -3.63
C LEU A 7 0.99 22.67 -4.20
N VAL A 8 -0.13 23.38 -4.35
CA VAL A 8 -1.33 22.84 -5.02
C VAL A 8 -0.98 22.40 -6.44
N LYS A 9 -0.34 23.29 -7.22
CA LYS A 9 0.06 22.96 -8.60
C LYS A 9 1.00 21.76 -8.63
N SER A 10 2.04 21.77 -7.80
CA SER A 10 3.04 20.68 -7.76
C SER A 10 2.40 19.34 -7.38
N THR A 11 1.48 19.34 -6.41
CA THR A 11 0.73 18.15 -6.01
C THR A 11 -0.15 17.64 -7.16
N SER A 12 -0.91 18.52 -7.81
CA SER A 12 -1.77 18.14 -8.94
C SER A 12 -0.97 17.58 -10.12
N ASP A 13 0.16 18.21 -10.45
CA ASP A 13 1.06 17.74 -11.52
C ASP A 13 1.65 16.36 -11.16
N GLN A 14 2.03 16.14 -9.90
CA GLN A 14 2.53 14.86 -9.42
C GLN A 14 1.48 13.75 -9.54
N LEU A 15 0.24 14.01 -9.14
CA LEU A 15 -0.85 13.03 -9.23
C LEU A 15 -1.17 12.69 -10.70
N ALA A 16 -1.23 13.69 -11.57
CA ALA A 16 -1.45 13.47 -13.00
C ALA A 16 -0.30 12.67 -13.64
N ALA A 17 0.95 12.97 -13.29
CA ALA A 17 2.11 12.23 -13.75
C ALA A 17 2.10 10.77 -13.25
N ALA A 18 1.79 10.55 -11.96
CA ALA A 18 1.70 9.22 -11.39
C ALA A 18 0.57 8.40 -12.04
N ALA A 19 -0.61 8.98 -12.25
CA ALA A 19 -1.71 8.30 -12.95
C ALA A 19 -1.29 7.87 -14.37
N LYS A 20 -0.69 8.80 -15.14
CA LYS A 20 -0.26 8.52 -16.51
C LYS A 20 0.82 7.45 -16.58
N ALA A 21 1.84 7.54 -15.73
CA ALA A 21 2.98 6.63 -15.73
C ALA A 21 2.61 5.22 -15.28
N ASN A 22 1.53 5.07 -14.50
CA ASN A 22 1.14 3.81 -13.89
C ASN A 22 -0.14 3.21 -14.47
N ALA A 23 -0.67 3.71 -15.59
CA ALA A 23 -1.96 3.26 -16.13
C ALA A 23 -2.02 1.73 -16.34
N GLU A 24 -0.97 1.14 -16.92
CA GLU A 24 -0.88 -0.31 -17.13
C GLU A 24 -0.71 -1.07 -15.82
N GLN A 25 0.07 -0.51 -14.88
CA GLN A 25 0.36 -1.13 -13.59
C GLN A 25 -0.86 -1.08 -12.65
N VAL A 26 -1.65 -0.01 -12.70
CA VAL A 26 -2.96 0.08 -12.03
C VAL A 26 -3.87 -1.00 -12.57
N SER A 27 -3.92 -1.19 -13.90
CA SER A 27 -4.74 -2.22 -14.50
C SER A 27 -4.29 -3.65 -14.17
N ALA A 28 -2.98 -3.89 -14.15
CA ALA A 28 -2.42 -5.16 -13.71
C ALA A 28 -2.71 -5.43 -12.22
N ALA A 29 -2.54 -4.43 -11.36
CA ALA A 29 -2.86 -4.52 -9.94
C ALA A 29 -4.34 -4.80 -9.70
N ALA A 30 -5.24 -4.11 -10.40
CA ALA A 30 -6.67 -4.38 -10.35
C ALA A 30 -7.01 -5.81 -10.78
N GLY A 31 -6.33 -6.33 -11.81
CA GLY A 31 -6.45 -7.72 -12.23
C GLY A 31 -6.09 -8.73 -11.15
N LEU A 32 -4.99 -8.48 -10.42
CA LEU A 32 -4.58 -9.30 -9.27
C LEU A 32 -5.62 -9.27 -8.15
N LEU A 33 -6.14 -8.09 -7.80
CA LEU A 33 -7.14 -7.92 -6.75
C LEU A 33 -8.49 -8.55 -7.12
N LEU A 34 -8.90 -8.50 -8.38
CA LEU A 34 -10.05 -9.26 -8.87
C LEU A 34 -9.82 -10.77 -8.75
N GLY A 35 -8.58 -11.24 -8.97
CA GLY A 35 -8.19 -12.62 -8.69
C GLY A 35 -8.43 -13.02 -7.24
N VAL A 36 -7.98 -12.18 -6.30
CA VAL A 36 -8.21 -12.36 -4.85
C VAL A 36 -9.70 -12.44 -4.54
N ILE A 37 -10.52 -11.55 -5.11
CA ILE A 37 -11.98 -11.55 -4.89
C ILE A 37 -12.62 -12.85 -5.40
N ARG A 38 -12.25 -13.31 -6.61
CA ARG A 38 -12.77 -14.57 -7.18
C ARG A 38 -12.38 -15.79 -6.36
N ALA A 39 -11.19 -15.79 -5.76
CA ALA A 39 -10.70 -16.88 -4.92
C ALA A 39 -11.19 -16.81 -3.46
N ASP A 40 -12.01 -15.81 -3.11
CA ASP A 40 -12.38 -15.49 -1.73
C ASP A 40 -11.15 -15.38 -0.80
N ALA A 41 -10.04 -14.84 -1.31
CA ALA A 41 -8.75 -14.70 -0.64
C ALA A 41 -8.60 -13.31 0.03
N LEU A 42 -7.40 -12.96 0.50
CA LEU A 42 -7.11 -11.69 1.17
C LEU A 42 -6.10 -10.84 0.41
N VAL A 43 -6.27 -9.51 0.54
CA VAL A 43 -5.26 -8.52 0.11
C VAL A 43 -4.45 -8.14 1.34
N PHE A 44 -3.23 -8.62 1.45
CA PHE A 44 -2.32 -8.21 2.50
C PHE A 44 -1.72 -6.85 2.15
N THR A 45 -1.70 -5.92 3.11
CA THR A 45 -1.08 -4.61 2.92
C THR A 45 -0.02 -4.38 3.99
N ALA A 46 1.16 -3.95 3.58
CA ALA A 46 2.32 -3.82 4.46
C ALA A 46 3.09 -2.54 4.20
N GLY A 47 3.79 -2.08 5.23
CA GLY A 47 4.65 -0.91 5.16
C GLY A 47 5.46 -0.74 6.44
N ALA A 48 6.34 0.25 6.44
CA ALA A 48 7.10 0.64 7.61
C ALA A 48 7.18 2.16 7.71
N GLY A 49 7.30 2.69 8.93
CA GLY A 49 7.37 4.12 9.15
C GLY A 49 6.11 4.83 8.65
N HIS A 50 6.29 5.93 7.92
CA HIS A 50 5.17 6.69 7.37
C HIS A 50 4.37 5.93 6.30
N SER A 51 4.95 4.89 5.67
CA SER A 51 4.19 4.06 4.72
C SER A 51 3.06 3.27 5.40
N LEU A 52 3.04 3.16 6.73
CA LEU A 52 1.89 2.64 7.47
C LEU A 52 0.65 3.54 7.38
N ALA A 53 0.79 4.82 7.01
CA ALA A 53 -0.37 5.66 6.68
C ALA A 53 -1.11 5.13 5.44
N ALA A 54 -0.39 4.58 4.45
CA ALA A 54 -1.00 3.94 3.29
C ALA A 54 -1.64 2.59 3.67
N VAL A 55 -1.03 1.83 4.59
CA VAL A 55 -1.66 0.62 5.15
C VAL A 55 -2.98 0.98 5.84
N ALA A 56 -2.99 2.03 6.67
CA ALA A 56 -4.22 2.54 7.28
C ALA A 56 -5.25 3.00 6.23
N GLU A 57 -4.82 3.67 5.16
CA GLU A 57 -5.71 4.05 4.05
C GLU A 57 -6.38 2.84 3.39
N THR A 58 -5.71 1.70 3.33
CA THR A 58 -6.29 0.48 2.75
C THR A 58 -7.27 -0.24 3.67
N PHE A 59 -7.22 -0.01 4.99
CA PHE A 59 -7.86 -0.87 5.98
C PHE A 59 -9.11 -0.22 6.61
N TYR A 60 -10.20 -0.99 6.68
CA TYR A 60 -11.43 -0.68 7.42
C TYR A 60 -11.91 0.78 7.30
N ARG A 61 -12.09 1.24 6.06
CA ARG A 61 -12.65 2.56 5.74
C ARG A 61 -13.76 2.47 4.70
N ALA A 62 -14.67 3.45 4.70
CA ALA A 62 -15.74 3.53 3.71
C ALA A 62 -15.18 3.56 2.28
N GLY A 63 -15.75 2.73 1.41
CA GLY A 63 -15.32 2.52 0.03
C GLY A 63 -14.09 1.63 -0.13
N GLY A 64 -13.48 1.16 0.96
CA GLY A 64 -12.36 0.23 0.95
C GLY A 64 -12.80 -1.23 0.89
N LEU A 65 -11.90 -2.10 0.42
CA LEU A 65 -12.11 -3.55 0.40
C LEU A 65 -12.14 -4.13 1.82
N ALA A 66 -13.11 -5.01 2.07
CA ALA A 66 -13.26 -5.71 3.34
C ALA A 66 -12.30 -6.90 3.50
N SER A 67 -11.73 -7.39 2.40
CA SER A 67 -10.76 -8.48 2.37
C SER A 67 -9.31 -8.03 2.64
N VAL A 68 -9.09 -6.84 3.20
CA VAL A 68 -7.74 -6.32 3.47
C VAL A 68 -7.22 -6.81 4.83
N TYR A 69 -6.00 -7.36 4.83
CA TYR A 69 -5.26 -7.77 6.02
C TYR A 69 -4.04 -6.84 6.22
N PRO A 70 -4.00 -5.99 7.26
CA PRO A 70 -2.84 -5.14 7.54
C PRO A 70 -1.72 -5.97 8.18
N LEU A 71 -0.61 -6.16 7.46
CA LEU A 71 0.54 -6.97 7.87
C LEU A 71 1.72 -6.07 8.27
N TYR A 72 1.90 -5.85 9.57
CA TYR A 72 3.01 -5.05 10.08
C TYR A 72 3.39 -5.37 11.53
N HIS A 73 4.64 -5.12 11.88
CA HIS A 73 5.09 -5.15 13.28
C HIS A 73 4.82 -3.80 13.98
N PRO A 74 4.24 -3.76 15.20
CA PRO A 74 3.86 -2.52 15.88
C PRO A 74 4.99 -1.50 16.10
N GLU A 75 6.23 -1.97 16.32
CA GLU A 75 7.41 -1.09 16.44
C GLU A 75 7.75 -0.32 15.16
N LEU A 76 7.20 -0.70 14.00
CA LEU A 76 7.42 0.03 12.75
C LEU A 76 6.57 1.31 12.67
N LEU A 77 5.58 1.47 13.55
CA LEU A 77 4.75 2.67 13.62
C LEU A 77 5.51 3.80 14.33
N PRO A 78 5.81 4.94 13.66
CA PRO A 78 6.57 6.03 14.29
C PRO A 78 5.90 6.60 15.54
N LEU A 79 4.57 6.50 15.66
CA LEU A 79 3.82 6.94 16.85
C LEU A 79 4.14 6.12 18.10
N HIS A 80 4.74 4.93 17.96
CA HIS A 80 5.22 4.10 19.07
C HIS A 80 6.72 4.29 19.34
N GLY A 81 7.40 5.18 18.60
CA GLY A 81 8.83 5.49 18.76
C GLY A 81 9.54 5.69 17.42
N ALA A 82 9.64 6.93 16.95
CA ALA A 82 10.12 7.24 15.59
C ALA A 82 11.57 6.80 15.27
N GLN A 83 12.49 6.90 16.24
CA GLN A 83 13.85 6.40 16.03
C GLN A 83 13.91 4.87 16.08
N GLN A 84 13.09 4.26 16.95
CA GLN A 84 13.00 2.80 17.05
C GLN A 84 12.46 2.24 15.75
N SER A 85 11.38 2.79 15.20
CA SER A 85 10.81 2.30 13.93
C SER A 85 11.82 2.30 12.78
N THR A 86 12.69 3.32 12.70
CA THR A 86 13.78 3.38 11.71
C THR A 86 14.81 2.25 11.91
N ARG A 87 15.14 1.91 13.17
CA ARG A 87 16.05 0.80 13.48
C ARG A 87 15.39 -0.54 13.20
N THR A 88 14.12 -0.69 13.56
CA THR A 88 13.30 -1.87 13.35
C THR A 88 13.13 -2.18 11.87
N GLU A 89 12.87 -1.18 11.01
CA GLU A 89 12.79 -1.37 9.55
C GLU A 89 14.10 -1.93 8.95
N ARG A 90 15.23 -1.67 9.60
CA ARG A 90 16.57 -2.13 9.20
C ARG A 90 16.95 -3.49 9.81
N ARG A 91 16.09 -4.10 10.62
CA ARG A 91 16.33 -5.41 11.22
C ARG A 91 16.00 -6.51 10.20
N SER A 92 17.02 -7.11 9.62
CA SER A 92 16.86 -8.34 8.83
C SER A 92 16.30 -9.46 9.71
N GLY A 93 15.41 -10.28 9.16
CA GLY A 93 14.69 -11.35 9.86
C GLY A 93 13.33 -10.95 10.41
N LEU A 94 13.08 -9.65 10.64
CA LEU A 94 11.79 -9.17 11.15
C LEU A 94 10.63 -9.50 10.19
N ALA A 95 10.87 -9.45 8.87
CA ALA A 95 9.84 -9.78 7.90
C ALA A 95 9.37 -11.24 8.03
N GLU A 96 10.27 -12.17 8.35
CA GLU A 96 9.92 -13.57 8.54
C GLU A 96 9.18 -13.79 9.87
N GLU A 97 9.53 -13.06 10.93
CA GLU A 97 8.75 -13.03 12.18
C GLU A 97 7.29 -12.63 11.90
N VAL A 98 7.08 -11.56 11.13
CA VAL A 98 5.75 -11.07 10.74
C VAL A 98 5.00 -12.07 9.85
N LEU A 99 5.69 -12.68 8.86
CA LEU A 99 5.08 -13.68 7.98
C LEU A 99 4.76 -15.00 8.71
N ALA A 100 5.44 -15.31 9.81
CA ALA A 100 5.16 -16.51 10.60
C ALA A 100 3.82 -16.45 11.32
N GLU A 101 3.32 -15.24 11.66
CA GLU A 101 1.98 -15.05 12.23
C GLU A 101 0.89 -15.33 11.18
N ARG A 102 1.02 -14.70 10.01
CA ARG A 102 0.15 -14.95 8.85
C ARG A 102 0.85 -14.49 7.57
N ALA A 103 1.10 -15.43 6.66
CA ALA A 103 1.64 -15.13 5.34
C ALA A 103 0.56 -15.19 4.25
N PRO A 104 0.68 -14.37 3.20
CA PRO A 104 -0.09 -14.53 1.97
C PRO A 104 0.35 -15.80 1.22
N GLY A 105 -0.63 -16.52 0.66
CA GLY A 105 -0.43 -17.68 -0.21
C GLY A 105 -0.66 -17.39 -1.71
N PRO A 106 -0.75 -18.43 -2.56
CA PRO A 106 -0.87 -18.28 -4.01
C PRO A 106 -2.10 -17.52 -4.51
N ASP A 107 -3.20 -17.57 -3.77
CA ASP A 107 -4.46 -16.87 -4.10
C ASP A 107 -4.53 -15.47 -3.46
N ASP A 108 -3.62 -15.14 -2.55
CA ASP A 108 -3.51 -13.84 -1.90
C ASP A 108 -2.59 -12.90 -2.69
N VAL A 109 -2.71 -11.61 -2.41
CA VAL A 109 -1.80 -10.58 -2.93
C VAL A 109 -1.19 -9.81 -1.78
N LEU A 110 0.10 -9.50 -1.84
CA LEU A 110 0.78 -8.59 -0.92
C LEU A 110 1.03 -7.24 -1.60
N VAL A 111 0.48 -6.17 -1.05
CA VAL A 111 0.79 -4.78 -1.41
C VAL A 111 1.81 -4.23 -0.41
N VAL A 112 3.00 -3.86 -0.86
CA VAL A 112 4.05 -3.30 -0.01
C VAL A 112 4.28 -1.83 -0.35
N PHE A 113 4.06 -0.95 0.61
CA PHE A 113 4.36 0.47 0.51
C PHE A 113 5.75 0.75 1.10
N SER A 114 6.68 1.25 0.29
CA SER A 114 7.97 1.74 0.76
C SER A 114 8.56 2.74 -0.21
N THR A 115 8.67 4.00 0.20
CA THR A 115 9.24 5.07 -0.66
C THR A 115 10.68 4.77 -1.09
N SER A 116 11.51 4.29 -0.16
CA SER A 116 12.92 4.00 -0.44
C SER A 116 13.14 2.61 -1.05
N GLY A 117 12.31 1.62 -0.71
CA GLY A 117 12.35 0.28 -1.30
C GLY A 117 13.67 -0.49 -1.16
N VAL A 118 14.55 -0.11 -0.23
CA VAL A 118 15.90 -0.71 -0.06
C VAL A 118 16.19 -1.27 1.32
N ASN A 119 15.35 -1.01 2.33
CA ASN A 119 15.56 -1.52 3.68
C ASN A 119 15.22 -3.02 3.77
N PRO A 120 15.85 -3.78 4.69
CA PRO A 120 15.56 -5.20 4.92
C PRO A 120 14.08 -5.53 5.02
N TYR A 121 13.34 -4.89 5.93
CA TYR A 121 11.96 -5.28 6.21
C TYR A 121 11.02 -5.33 4.98
N PRO A 122 10.82 -4.23 4.21
CA PRO A 122 9.93 -4.27 3.06
C PRO A 122 10.41 -5.20 1.94
N VAL A 123 11.73 -5.34 1.74
CA VAL A 123 12.30 -6.21 0.69
C VAL A 123 12.14 -7.68 1.07
N GLU A 124 12.45 -8.03 2.32
CA GLU A 124 12.32 -9.40 2.82
C GLU A 124 10.86 -9.85 2.89
N LEU A 125 9.92 -8.95 3.20
CA LEU A 125 8.48 -9.22 3.12
C LEU A 125 8.07 -9.61 1.70
N ALA A 126 8.43 -8.78 0.72
CA ALA A 126 8.11 -9.03 -0.69
C ALA A 126 8.71 -10.36 -1.18
N ALA A 127 10.01 -10.58 -0.92
CA ALA A 127 10.67 -11.83 -1.27
C ALA A 127 10.05 -13.03 -0.55
N GLY A 128 9.68 -12.89 0.73
CA GLY A 128 9.06 -13.92 1.54
C GLY A 128 7.67 -14.32 1.07
N ALA A 129 6.87 -13.35 0.61
CA ALA A 129 5.57 -13.59 -0.01
C ALA A 129 5.71 -14.30 -1.37
N ARG A 130 6.64 -13.86 -2.22
CA ARG A 130 6.91 -14.51 -3.52
C ARG A 130 7.34 -15.96 -3.38
N ARG A 131 8.20 -16.27 -2.40
CA ARG A 131 8.59 -17.66 -2.09
C ARG A 131 7.40 -18.55 -1.72
N ARG A 132 6.31 -17.96 -1.23
CA ARG A 132 5.06 -18.63 -0.85
C ARG A 132 4.01 -18.63 -1.97
N GLY A 133 4.35 -18.11 -3.15
CA GLY A 133 3.51 -18.09 -4.34
C GLY A 133 2.61 -16.86 -4.49
N ALA A 134 2.59 -15.96 -3.50
CA ALA A 134 1.78 -14.74 -3.57
C ALA A 134 2.35 -13.75 -4.59
N ALA A 135 1.46 -13.06 -5.32
CA ALA A 135 1.86 -11.92 -6.13
C ALA A 135 2.15 -10.70 -5.24
N VAL A 136 3.14 -9.89 -5.63
CA VAL A 136 3.52 -8.68 -4.90
C VAL A 136 3.26 -7.44 -5.74
N ILE A 137 2.49 -6.50 -5.19
CA ILE A 137 2.34 -5.15 -5.71
C ILE A 137 3.24 -4.23 -4.89
N ALA A 138 4.32 -3.76 -5.50
CA ALA A 138 5.24 -2.81 -4.89
C ALA A 138 4.81 -1.37 -5.18
N VAL A 139 4.54 -0.57 -4.15
CA VAL A 139 4.29 0.87 -4.28
C VAL A 139 5.50 1.61 -3.71
N THR A 140 6.29 2.22 -4.60
CA THR A 140 7.61 2.78 -4.26
C THR A 140 7.94 4.00 -5.10
N SER A 141 9.12 4.60 -4.93
CA SER A 141 9.67 5.56 -5.90
C SER A 141 10.95 5.00 -6.51
N ARG A 142 10.97 4.83 -7.83
CA ARG A 142 12.17 4.34 -8.53
C ARG A 142 13.35 5.31 -8.36
N ALA A 143 13.07 6.61 -8.33
CA ALA A 143 14.09 7.64 -8.10
C ALA A 143 14.68 7.55 -6.69
N CYS A 144 13.83 7.34 -5.68
CA CYS A 144 14.28 7.14 -4.29
C CYS A 144 15.08 5.84 -4.13
N VAL A 145 14.63 4.74 -4.74
CA VAL A 145 15.34 3.46 -4.74
C VAL A 145 16.74 3.61 -5.36
N ALA A 146 16.85 4.32 -6.49
CA ALA A 146 18.12 4.54 -7.17
C ALA A 146 19.10 5.43 -6.37
N ALA A 147 18.59 6.39 -5.60
CA ALA A 147 19.40 7.32 -4.82
C ALA A 147 19.78 6.80 -3.42
N ALA A 148 19.01 5.85 -2.87
CA ALA A 148 19.22 5.37 -1.51
C ALA A 148 20.39 4.37 -1.44
N PRO A 149 21.18 4.37 -0.34
CA PRO A 149 22.17 3.32 -0.10
C PRO A 149 21.48 1.95 -0.03
N ARG A 150 21.93 0.99 -0.82
CA ARG A 150 21.42 -0.39 -0.76
C ARG A 150 21.67 -0.97 0.64
N ARG A 151 20.63 -1.52 1.27
CA ARG A 151 20.67 -2.15 2.60
C ARG A 151 20.17 -3.60 2.58
N SER A 152 19.81 -4.11 1.40
CA SER A 152 19.32 -5.45 1.14
C SER A 152 19.98 -5.99 -0.14
N ALA A 153 19.95 -7.32 -0.33
CA ALA A 153 20.50 -7.96 -1.53
C ALA A 153 19.76 -7.54 -2.80
N THR A 154 18.44 -7.39 -2.70
CA THR A 154 17.54 -6.89 -3.76
C THR A 154 16.84 -5.61 -3.30
N THR A 155 15.95 -5.10 -4.13
CA THR A 155 15.08 -3.94 -3.87
C THR A 155 13.63 -4.36 -3.99
N LEU A 156 12.74 -3.55 -3.43
CA LEU A 156 11.31 -3.78 -3.57
C LEU A 156 10.84 -3.74 -5.04
N VAL A 157 11.53 -2.98 -5.89
CA VAL A 157 11.30 -2.97 -7.34
C VAL A 157 11.61 -4.33 -7.97
N GLU A 158 12.70 -4.97 -7.56
CA GLU A 158 13.13 -6.29 -8.07
C GLU A 158 12.23 -7.42 -7.55
N GLU A 159 11.60 -7.24 -6.38
CA GLU A 159 10.67 -8.20 -5.78
C GLU A 159 9.19 -7.96 -6.12
N GLY A 160 8.86 -6.90 -6.86
CA GLY A 160 7.48 -6.62 -7.25
C GLY A 160 7.04 -7.43 -8.48
N THR A 161 5.91 -8.13 -8.40
CA THR A 161 5.20 -8.67 -9.57
C THR A 161 4.64 -7.52 -10.42
N VAL A 162 4.05 -6.52 -9.76
CA VAL A 162 3.65 -5.24 -10.33
C VAL A 162 4.30 -4.13 -9.53
N VAL A 163 4.89 -3.14 -10.19
CA VAL A 163 5.57 -2.03 -9.52
C VAL A 163 4.91 -0.71 -9.90
N LEU A 164 4.25 -0.10 -8.93
CA LEU A 164 3.68 1.24 -9.01
C LEU A 164 4.72 2.27 -8.57
N ASP A 165 5.11 3.14 -9.49
CA ASP A 165 6.07 4.22 -9.24
C ASP A 165 5.32 5.50 -8.84
N SER A 166 5.44 5.88 -7.58
CA SER A 166 4.92 7.14 -7.04
C SER A 166 5.60 8.39 -7.62
N LEU A 167 6.72 8.22 -8.32
CA LEU A 167 7.51 9.29 -8.93
C LEU A 167 8.00 10.37 -7.94
N VAL A 168 7.92 10.13 -6.63
CA VAL A 168 8.39 11.11 -5.65
C VAL A 168 9.90 11.22 -5.69
N ILE A 169 10.42 12.42 -5.50
CA ILE A 169 11.85 12.68 -5.59
C ILE A 169 12.61 12.18 -4.35
N PRO A 170 13.92 11.90 -4.46
CA PRO A 170 14.74 11.55 -3.30
C PRO A 170 14.60 12.54 -2.15
N GLY A 171 14.37 12.01 -0.95
CA GLY A 171 14.13 12.80 0.26
C GLY A 171 12.65 13.09 0.55
N ASP A 172 11.74 12.86 -0.41
CA ASP A 172 10.28 13.05 -0.25
C ASP A 172 9.92 14.39 0.41
N ALA A 173 10.53 15.46 -0.10
CA ALA A 173 10.16 16.83 0.18
C ALA A 173 10.01 17.52 -1.17
N SER A 174 8.91 18.24 -1.40
CA SER A 174 8.58 18.78 -2.73
C SER A 174 8.50 20.30 -2.78
N TYR A 175 8.61 20.99 -1.63
CA TYR A 175 8.46 22.44 -1.53
C TYR A 175 9.63 23.13 -0.81
N PRO A 176 10.10 24.30 -1.31
CA PRO A 176 9.79 24.88 -2.62
C PRO A 176 10.41 24.04 -3.75
N ALA A 177 9.81 24.03 -4.94
CA ALA A 177 10.24 23.16 -6.05
C ALA A 177 11.72 23.35 -6.46
N SER A 178 12.26 24.56 -6.35
CA SER A 178 13.66 24.86 -6.68
C SER A 178 14.68 24.36 -5.65
N ALA A 179 14.26 24.18 -4.40
CA ALA A 179 15.12 23.70 -3.31
C ALA A 179 14.24 23.01 -2.27
N PRO A 180 13.77 21.77 -2.54
CA PRO A 180 12.75 21.14 -1.71
C PRO A 180 13.23 20.87 -0.28
N ARG A 181 12.38 21.22 0.70
CA ARG A 181 12.64 21.11 2.15
C ARG A 181 11.46 20.58 2.96
N THR A 182 10.24 20.73 2.47
CA THR A 182 9.00 20.29 3.13
C THR A 182 7.95 19.88 2.10
N GLY A 183 6.74 19.53 2.53
CA GLY A 183 5.65 19.09 1.65
C GLY A 183 5.94 17.72 1.04
N PRO A 184 6.01 16.65 1.86
CA PRO A 184 6.10 15.29 1.36
C PRO A 184 4.86 14.96 0.53
N LEU A 185 5.04 14.20 -0.55
CA LEU A 185 3.95 13.82 -1.44
C LEU A 185 3.70 12.31 -1.45
N SER A 186 4.62 11.49 -0.92
CA SER A 186 4.50 10.03 -1.01
C SER A 186 3.19 9.49 -0.45
N THR A 187 2.74 9.94 0.72
CA THR A 187 1.45 9.50 1.30
C THR A 187 0.27 9.86 0.40
N VAL A 188 0.25 11.07 -0.17
CA VAL A 188 -0.84 11.55 -1.04
C VAL A 188 -0.88 10.73 -2.32
N VAL A 189 0.27 10.52 -2.95
CA VAL A 189 0.37 9.75 -4.20
C VAL A 189 0.05 8.27 -3.96
N ASN A 190 0.53 7.67 -2.86
CA ASN A 190 0.23 6.27 -2.53
C ASN A 190 -1.27 6.04 -2.33
N ALA A 191 -1.93 6.93 -1.57
CA ALA A 191 -3.38 6.87 -1.37
C ALA A 191 -4.14 7.04 -2.70
N PHE A 192 -3.67 7.97 -3.55
CA PHE A 192 -4.28 8.18 -4.87
C PHE A 192 -4.12 6.96 -5.80
N LEU A 193 -2.93 6.38 -5.88
CA LEU A 193 -2.68 5.15 -6.67
C LEU A 193 -3.55 3.99 -6.17
N TRP A 194 -3.68 3.82 -4.86
CA TRP A 194 -4.60 2.84 -4.27
C TRP A 194 -6.05 3.07 -4.70
N ASN A 195 -6.52 4.32 -4.67
CA ASN A 195 -7.88 4.66 -5.11
C ASN A 195 -8.10 4.43 -6.61
N LEU A 196 -7.09 4.66 -7.46
CA LEU A 196 -7.18 4.31 -8.88
C LEU A 196 -7.36 2.80 -9.09
N ILE A 197 -6.64 1.98 -8.32
CA ILE A 197 -6.79 0.53 -8.36
C ILE A 197 -8.19 0.12 -7.89
N LEU A 198 -8.70 0.69 -6.79
CA LEU A 198 -10.04 0.41 -6.30
C LEU A 198 -11.14 0.77 -7.31
N ALA A 199 -11.02 1.93 -7.97
CA ALA A 199 -11.95 2.34 -9.00
C ALA A 199 -11.96 1.34 -10.17
N GLU A 200 -10.79 0.91 -10.63
CA GLU A 200 -10.70 -0.08 -11.71
C GLU A 200 -11.19 -1.47 -11.29
N VAL A 201 -10.93 -1.90 -10.05
CA VAL A 201 -11.50 -3.13 -9.47
C VAL A 201 -13.02 -3.06 -9.45
N TYR A 202 -13.59 -1.93 -9.05
CA TYR A 202 -15.04 -1.73 -9.00
C TYR A 202 -15.66 -1.80 -10.40
N ASP A 203 -15.13 -1.04 -11.36
CA ASP A 203 -15.69 -0.97 -12.72
C ASP A 203 -15.63 -2.34 -13.42
N ARG A 204 -14.46 -2.99 -13.39
CA ARG A 204 -14.27 -4.30 -14.02
C ARG A 204 -15.03 -5.39 -13.29
N GLY A 205 -14.96 -5.39 -11.96
CA GLY A 205 -15.65 -6.38 -11.14
C GLY A 205 -17.17 -6.33 -11.31
N THR A 206 -17.74 -5.13 -11.34
CA THR A 206 -19.17 -4.93 -11.60
C THR A 206 -19.55 -5.36 -13.02
N ALA A 207 -18.72 -5.05 -14.03
CA ALA A 207 -18.95 -5.50 -15.40
C ALA A 207 -18.91 -7.03 -15.55
N GLU A 208 -18.16 -7.72 -14.69
CA GLU A 208 -18.11 -9.18 -14.60
C GLU A 208 -19.21 -9.80 -13.71
N GLY A 209 -20.04 -8.98 -13.06
CA GLY A 209 -21.07 -9.44 -12.14
C GLY A 209 -20.54 -9.98 -10.80
N LEU A 210 -19.32 -9.59 -10.41
CA LEU A 210 -18.74 -9.94 -9.11
C LEU A 210 -19.33 -9.08 -8.00
N ASP A 211 -19.55 -9.68 -6.83
CA ASP A 211 -19.87 -8.94 -5.60
C ASP A 211 -18.57 -8.45 -4.96
N ILE A 212 -18.28 -7.14 -5.12
CA ILE A 212 -17.07 -6.53 -4.59
C ILE A 212 -17.28 -6.18 -3.11
N PRO A 213 -16.50 -6.77 -2.18
CA PRO A 213 -16.75 -6.63 -0.76
C PRO A 213 -16.26 -5.26 -0.26
N LEU A 214 -17.08 -4.23 -0.39
CA LEU A 214 -16.75 -2.86 0.01
C LEU A 214 -17.42 -2.47 1.32
N TRP A 215 -16.65 -1.89 2.24
CA TRP A 215 -17.22 -1.25 3.42
C TRP A 215 -18.09 -0.07 3.04
N ARG A 216 -19.24 0.06 3.71
CA ARG A 216 -20.08 1.25 3.66
C ARG A 216 -19.78 2.14 4.86
N SER A 217 -20.00 3.43 4.69
CA SER A 217 -19.88 4.36 5.82
C SER A 217 -20.93 4.03 6.89
N SER A 218 -20.51 3.83 8.14
CA SER A 218 -21.46 3.67 9.27
C SER A 218 -22.33 4.91 9.49
N ASN A 219 -21.90 6.07 8.97
CA ASN A 219 -22.64 7.33 9.11
C ASN A 219 -23.72 7.52 8.03
N VAL A 220 -23.97 6.53 7.17
CA VAL A 220 -25.13 6.54 6.25
C VAL A 220 -26.19 5.56 6.71
N GLU A 221 -27.45 5.85 6.42
CA GLU A 221 -28.57 4.97 6.74
C GLU A 221 -28.35 3.55 6.18
N GLY A 222 -28.47 2.54 7.04
CA GLY A 222 -28.23 1.14 6.69
C GLY A 222 -26.75 0.75 6.54
N GLY A 223 -25.80 1.66 6.82
CA GLY A 223 -24.36 1.39 6.74
C GLY A 223 -23.90 0.23 7.62
N ASP A 224 -24.29 0.24 8.90
CA ASP A 224 -23.94 -0.82 9.86
C ASP A 224 -24.54 -2.18 9.46
N ALA A 225 -25.80 -2.19 9.01
CA ALA A 225 -26.47 -3.40 8.55
C ALA A 225 -25.78 -3.99 7.30
N ALA A 226 -25.32 -3.13 6.38
CA ALA A 226 -24.59 -3.55 5.20
C ALA A 226 -23.19 -4.12 5.55
N ASN A 227 -22.54 -3.58 6.58
CA ASN A 227 -21.23 -4.05 7.02
C ASN A 227 -21.31 -5.32 7.89
N ALA A 228 -22.44 -5.61 8.53
CA ALA A 228 -22.58 -6.76 9.42
C ALA A 228 -22.23 -8.11 8.75
N ALA A 229 -22.65 -8.32 7.50
CA ALA A 229 -22.32 -9.53 6.75
C ALA A 229 -20.81 -9.61 6.41
N LEU A 230 -20.19 -8.47 6.09
CA LEU A 230 -18.75 -8.39 5.83
C LEU A 230 -17.94 -8.62 7.11
N LEU A 231 -18.33 -8.03 8.24
CA LEU A 231 -17.70 -8.26 9.54
C LEU A 231 -17.78 -9.74 9.93
N ALA A 232 -18.97 -10.36 9.84
CA ALA A 232 -19.14 -11.78 10.12
C ALA A 232 -18.24 -12.67 9.25
N LYS A 233 -18.01 -12.27 7.98
CA LYS A 233 -17.14 -12.99 7.05
C LYS A 233 -15.64 -12.78 7.32
N TYR A 234 -15.21 -11.54 7.60
CA TYR A 234 -13.79 -11.19 7.61
C TYR A 234 -13.17 -11.10 9.02
N GLU A 235 -13.90 -10.81 10.09
CA GLU A 235 -13.35 -10.79 11.46
C GLU A 235 -12.63 -12.10 11.86
N PRO A 236 -13.13 -13.31 11.52
CA PRO A 236 -12.41 -14.55 11.84
C PRO A 236 -11.08 -14.71 11.08
N ARG A 237 -10.95 -14.01 9.95
CA ARG A 237 -9.80 -14.10 9.02
C ARG A 237 -8.81 -12.95 9.21
N VAL A 238 -9.29 -11.81 9.72
CA VAL A 238 -8.56 -10.57 9.91
C VAL A 238 -8.76 -10.09 11.37
N PRO A 239 -7.91 -10.56 12.31
CA PRO A 239 -8.08 -10.25 13.73
C PRO A 239 -8.07 -8.75 14.06
N ALA A 240 -7.44 -7.92 13.23
CA ALA A 240 -7.36 -6.47 13.41
C ALA A 240 -8.70 -5.73 13.25
N LEU A 241 -9.79 -6.42 12.88
CA LEU A 241 -11.15 -5.88 12.84
C LEU A 241 -11.84 -5.84 14.21
N ARG A 242 -11.23 -6.43 15.26
CA ARG A 242 -11.78 -6.54 16.62
C ARG A 242 -11.27 -5.47 17.58
#